data_AF-A0A8X7SHU8-F1
#
_entry.id   AF-A0A8X7SHU8-F1
#
_cell.length_a   1.000
_cell.length_b   1.000
_cell.length_c   1.000
_cell.angle_alpha   90.00
_cell.angle_beta   90.00
_cell.angle_gamma   90.00
#
_symmetry.space_group_name_H-M   'P 1'
#
loop_
_entity.id
_entity.type
_entity.pdbx_description
1 polymer ?
#
loop_
_entity_poly.entity_id
_entity_poly.type
_entity_poly.pdbx_seq_one_letter_code
_entity_poly.pdbx_strand_id
1 'polypeptide(L)'
;MDSVHGLICIDDVNSKMPLVWNPTMGQLLVLPRPKMSSRHMNVFLGCDSVEGKHKVVCLPHRKTCYVSRVFTLGSGQESWRTVKTNFKHSVEAFASGQCIKGVIYYLACNRQGYDTVVMSFDVRSEIFHMIEPPSRIRSDMLITYEGRLACIDADNDKRLWNLENADKHKWSFQDFLLPLHEWIVSGEDFVFFELQGSTHAGEFIYIPSFHKSSYIILYDPRSTGQRVTYGTRRLHRSGKKNEITPSCPSRALTPKIIGGEHTLLYSPDSPEHFLN
;
A
#
# COMPACT_ATOMS: atom_id res chain seq x y z
N MET A 1 3.61 -0.72 -0.10
CA MET A 1 3.60 -2.19 0.17
C MET A 1 2.23 -2.52 0.71
N ASP A 2 1.45 -3.31 -0.01
CA ASP A 2 0.05 -3.57 0.35
C ASP A 2 -0.16 -4.92 1.03
N SER A 3 -1.18 -4.96 1.89
CA SER A 3 -1.60 -6.17 2.59
C SER A 3 -2.62 -6.94 1.76
N VAL A 4 -2.39 -8.23 1.57
CA VAL A 4 -3.32 -9.16 0.91
C VAL A 4 -3.82 -10.15 1.94
N HIS A 5 -5.08 -10.02 2.33
CA HIS A 5 -5.71 -10.82 3.40
C HIS A 5 -4.87 -10.89 4.70
N GLY A 6 -4.25 -9.76 5.08
CA GLY A 6 -3.45 -9.65 6.31
C GLY A 6 -1.99 -10.09 6.15
N LEU A 7 -1.58 -10.51 4.95
CA LEU A 7 -0.19 -10.86 4.64
C LEU A 7 0.48 -9.73 3.87
N ILE A 8 1.73 -9.44 4.22
CA ILE A 8 2.57 -8.46 3.54
C ILE A 8 3.74 -9.20 2.93
N CYS A 9 4.06 -8.92 1.68
CA CYS A 9 5.25 -9.47 1.05
C CYS A 9 6.32 -8.39 0.90
N ILE A 10 7.54 -8.79 1.25
CA ILE A 10 8.69 -7.90 1.38
C ILE A 10 9.82 -8.52 0.55
N ASP A 11 10.45 -7.70 -0.29
CA ASP A 11 11.71 -8.02 -0.93
C ASP A 11 12.87 -7.55 -0.03
N ASP A 12 13.55 -8.49 0.62
CA ASP A 12 14.78 -8.14 1.32
C ASP A 12 15.93 -8.01 0.32
N VAL A 13 16.29 -6.76 0.01
CA VAL A 13 17.35 -6.40 -0.93
C VAL A 13 18.69 -7.03 -0.54
N ASN A 14 18.95 -7.23 0.76
CA ASN A 14 20.21 -7.78 1.27
C ASN A 14 20.23 -9.31 1.17
N SER A 15 19.22 -9.99 1.72
CA SER A 15 19.18 -11.46 1.71
C SER A 15 18.81 -12.04 0.34
N LYS A 16 18.19 -11.25 -0.54
CA LYS A 16 17.69 -11.67 -1.86
C LYS A 16 16.69 -12.83 -1.74
N MET A 17 16.00 -12.90 -0.61
CA MET A 17 14.94 -13.86 -0.31
C MET A 17 13.61 -13.11 -0.20
N PRO A 18 12.55 -13.60 -0.86
CA PRO A 18 11.20 -13.09 -0.59
C PRO A 18 10.77 -13.45 0.83
N LEU A 19 10.19 -12.48 1.53
CA LEU A 19 9.62 -12.67 2.85
C LEU A 19 8.10 -12.47 2.79
N VAL A 20 7.36 -13.29 3.53
CA VAL A 20 5.93 -13.09 3.75
C VAL A 20 5.70 -12.93 5.24
N TRP A 21 5.18 -11.78 5.63
CA TRP A 21 4.94 -11.44 7.02
C TRP A 21 3.43 -11.40 7.29
N ASN A 22 3.00 -12.07 8.35
CA ASN A 22 1.69 -11.93 8.96
C ASN A 22 1.85 -11.08 10.24
N PRO A 23 1.51 -9.78 10.22
CA PRO A 23 1.66 -8.91 11.37
C PRO A 23 0.76 -9.32 12.54
N THR A 24 -0.44 -9.80 12.25
CA THR A 24 -1.43 -10.20 13.26
C THR A 24 -0.95 -11.39 14.07
N MET A 25 -0.31 -12.36 13.41
CA MET A 25 0.21 -13.56 14.07
C MET A 25 1.68 -13.41 14.49
N GLY A 26 2.33 -12.29 14.15
CA GLY A 26 3.77 -12.09 14.36
C GLY A 26 4.64 -13.10 13.61
N GLN A 27 4.11 -13.74 12.56
CA GLN A 27 4.77 -14.82 11.84
C GLN A 27 5.49 -14.28 10.60
N LEU A 28 6.76 -14.65 10.45
CA LEU A 28 7.56 -14.32 9.28
C LEU A 28 7.97 -15.62 8.58
N LEU A 29 7.56 -15.76 7.32
CA LEU A 29 7.93 -16.86 6.45
C LEU A 29 9.02 -16.40 5.48
N VAL A 30 10.15 -17.11 5.51
CA VAL A 30 11.26 -16.90 4.57
C VAL A 30 11.10 -17.89 3.43
N LEU A 31 10.87 -17.39 2.21
CA LEU A 31 10.77 -18.26 1.04
C LEU A 31 12.16 -18.61 0.50
N PRO A 32 12.34 -19.82 -0.09
CA PRO A 32 13.60 -20.18 -0.72
C PRO A 32 13.92 -19.21 -1.86
N ARG A 33 15.20 -19.10 -2.25
CA ARG A 33 15.58 -18.18 -3.33
C ARG A 33 15.06 -18.66 -4.69
N PRO A 34 14.31 -17.84 -5.44
CA PRO A 34 13.94 -18.18 -6.81
C PRO A 34 15.18 -18.19 -7.72
N LYS A 35 15.31 -19.20 -8.58
CA LYS A 35 16.35 -19.25 -9.62
C LYS A 35 15.99 -18.27 -10.75
N MET A 36 16.73 -17.18 -10.88
CA MET A 36 16.45 -16.12 -11.86
C MET A 36 17.71 -15.60 -12.56
N SER A 37 17.52 -14.89 -13.68
CA SER A 37 18.58 -14.24 -14.44
C SER A 37 19.12 -12.95 -13.78
N SER A 38 18.45 -12.43 -12.75
CA SER A 38 18.87 -11.26 -11.97
C SER A 38 19.19 -11.63 -10.52
N ARG A 39 20.09 -10.86 -9.89
CA ARG A 39 20.40 -10.99 -8.46
C ARG A 39 19.31 -10.37 -7.58
N HIS A 40 18.66 -9.31 -8.07
CA HIS A 40 17.56 -8.62 -7.42
C HIS A 40 16.25 -8.98 -8.12
N MET A 41 15.16 -8.96 -7.38
CA MET A 41 13.83 -9.31 -7.86
C MET A 41 12.81 -8.34 -7.31
N ASN A 42 11.74 -8.14 -8.06
CA ASN A 42 10.53 -7.51 -7.54
C ASN A 42 9.57 -8.63 -7.14
N VAL A 43 8.87 -8.43 -6.03
CA VAL A 43 7.99 -9.45 -5.44
C VAL A 43 6.60 -8.87 -5.28
N PHE A 44 5.59 -9.64 -5.69
CA PHE A 44 4.19 -9.30 -5.56
C PHE A 44 3.44 -10.44 -4.89
N LEU A 45 2.50 -10.10 -4.03
CA LEU A 45 1.62 -11.05 -3.36
C LEU A 45 0.22 -10.92 -3.94
N GLY A 46 -0.45 -12.06 -4.15
CA GLY A 46 -1.85 -12.09 -4.49
C GLY A 46 -2.56 -13.28 -3.85
N CYS A 47 -3.89 -13.22 -3.81
CA CYS A 47 -4.72 -14.31 -3.29
C CYS A 47 -5.84 -14.63 -4.27
N ASP A 48 -5.99 -15.91 -4.61
CA ASP A 48 -7.16 -16.39 -5.33
C ASP A 48 -8.39 -16.23 -4.42
N SER A 49 -9.35 -15.40 -4.83
CA SER A 49 -10.58 -15.13 -4.08
C SER A 49 -11.52 -16.33 -4.00
N VAL A 50 -11.34 -17.35 -4.86
CA VAL A 50 -12.20 -18.54 -4.90
C VAL A 50 -11.62 -19.66 -4.04
N GLU A 51 -10.32 -19.97 -4.19
CA GLU A 51 -9.67 -21.05 -3.43
C GLU A 51 -8.99 -20.58 -2.14
N GLY A 52 -8.89 -19.27 -1.91
CA GLY A 52 -8.21 -18.69 -0.76
C GLY A 52 -6.69 -18.91 -0.77
N LYS A 53 -6.12 -19.30 -1.92
CA LYS A 53 -4.70 -19.62 -2.05
C LYS A 53 -3.88 -18.37 -2.33
N HIS A 54 -2.87 -18.15 -1.49
CA HIS A 54 -1.92 -17.08 -1.67
C HIS A 54 -0.79 -17.51 -2.60
N LYS A 55 -0.45 -16.63 -3.55
CA LYS A 55 0.69 -16.82 -4.44
C LYS A 55 1.62 -15.63 -4.39
N VAL A 56 2.91 -15.91 -4.39
CA VAL A 56 3.99 -14.93 -4.50
C VAL A 56 4.54 -15.00 -5.92
N VAL A 57 4.54 -13.87 -6.61
CA VAL A 57 5.09 -13.71 -7.95
C VAL A 57 6.38 -12.93 -7.86
N CYS A 58 7.46 -13.50 -8.38
CA CYS A 58 8.73 -12.82 -8.51
C CYS A 58 9.05 -12.56 -9.98
N LEU A 59 9.61 -11.37 -10.24
CA LEU A 59 10.12 -10.96 -11.54
C LEU A 59 11.55 -10.40 -11.41
N PRO A 60 12.44 -10.64 -12.38
CA PRO A 60 13.78 -10.04 -12.40
C PRO A 60 13.72 -8.50 -12.35
N HIS A 61 14.46 -7.90 -11.41
CA HIS A 61 14.51 -6.44 -11.29
C HIS A 61 15.30 -5.79 -12.42
N ARG A 62 14.74 -4.74 -13.05
CA ARG A 62 15.35 -3.97 -14.16
C ARG A 62 15.88 -4.84 -15.30
N LYS A 63 15.30 -6.03 -15.49
CA LYS A 63 15.65 -6.93 -16.58
C LYS A 63 14.40 -7.34 -17.33
N THR A 64 14.51 -7.26 -18.65
CA THR A 64 13.48 -7.74 -19.55
C THR A 64 13.37 -9.25 -19.44
N CYS A 65 12.14 -9.76 -19.28
CA CYS A 65 11.91 -11.19 -19.19
C CYS A 65 10.54 -11.59 -19.76
N TYR A 66 10.41 -12.88 -20.08
CA TYR A 66 9.17 -13.55 -20.47
C TYR A 66 8.74 -14.58 -19.41
N VAL A 67 9.40 -14.54 -18.25
CA VAL A 67 9.34 -15.61 -17.26
C VAL A 67 9.25 -15.01 -15.88
N SER A 68 8.22 -15.40 -15.14
CA SER A 68 8.08 -15.15 -13.72
C SER A 68 8.30 -16.45 -12.93
N ARG A 69 8.57 -16.29 -11.64
CA ARG A 69 8.56 -17.39 -10.68
C ARG A 69 7.37 -17.23 -9.78
N VAL A 70 6.58 -18.29 -9.64
CA VAL A 70 5.39 -18.29 -8.81
C VAL A 70 5.57 -19.33 -7.70
N PHE A 71 5.23 -18.93 -6.48
CA PHE A 71 5.24 -19.79 -5.30
C PHE A 71 3.85 -19.77 -4.69
N THR A 72 3.31 -20.93 -4.30
CA THR A 72 1.99 -21.03 -3.63
C THR A 72 2.20 -21.35 -2.16
N LEU A 73 1.72 -20.47 -1.28
CA LEU A 73 1.87 -20.62 0.16
C LEU A 73 0.96 -21.73 0.69
N GLY A 74 1.44 -22.53 1.64
CA GLY A 74 0.64 -23.56 2.31
C GLY A 74 0.25 -24.74 1.41
N SER A 75 0.87 -24.87 0.24
CA SER A 75 0.72 -26.05 -0.60
C SER A 75 1.67 -27.15 -0.13
N GLY A 76 1.28 -28.43 -0.27
CA GLY A 76 2.14 -29.56 0.11
C GLY A 76 3.47 -29.64 -0.65
N GLN A 77 3.64 -28.84 -1.72
CA GLN A 77 4.87 -28.73 -2.50
C GLN A 77 5.32 -27.26 -2.60
N GLU A 78 6.02 -26.81 -1.57
CA GLU A 78 6.55 -25.46 -1.41
C GLU A 78 7.79 -25.19 -2.29
N SER A 79 7.58 -25.04 -3.60
CA SER A 79 8.65 -24.78 -4.57
C SER A 79 8.27 -23.75 -5.62
N TRP A 80 9.28 -23.07 -6.17
CA TRP A 80 9.09 -22.11 -7.26
C TRP A 80 8.79 -22.82 -8.58
N ARG A 81 7.64 -22.50 -9.18
CA ARG A 81 7.33 -22.88 -10.56
C ARG A 81 7.63 -21.76 -11.55
N THR A 82 7.83 -22.16 -12.80
CA THR A 82 8.04 -21.25 -13.93
C THR A 82 6.71 -20.92 -14.55
N VAL A 83 6.36 -19.63 -14.65
CA VAL A 83 5.24 -19.18 -15.48
C VAL A 83 5.78 -18.30 -16.59
N LYS A 84 5.31 -18.54 -17.81
CA LYS A 84 5.73 -17.80 -19.00
C LYS A 84 4.67 -16.79 -19.40
N THR A 85 5.11 -15.70 -19.99
CA THR A 85 4.25 -14.68 -20.59
C THR A 85 4.73 -14.37 -22.00
N ASN A 86 3.81 -14.00 -22.88
CA ASN A 86 4.13 -13.53 -24.23
C ASN A 86 4.54 -12.04 -24.23
N PHE A 87 4.40 -11.36 -23.10
CA PHE A 87 4.68 -9.93 -22.97
C PHE A 87 6.13 -9.68 -22.55
N LYS A 88 6.91 -9.09 -23.45
CA LYS A 88 8.29 -8.64 -23.19
C LYS A 88 8.30 -7.37 -22.33
N HIS A 89 8.43 -7.52 -21.03
CA HIS A 89 8.41 -6.38 -20.11
C HIS A 89 9.54 -6.44 -19.07
N SER A 90 9.86 -5.28 -18.49
CA SER A 90 10.77 -5.16 -17.36
C SER A 90 10.09 -4.37 -16.24
N VAL A 91 10.20 -4.88 -15.02
CA VAL A 91 9.70 -4.18 -13.83
C VAL A 91 10.81 -3.24 -13.34
N GLU A 92 10.48 -1.95 -13.27
CA GLU A 92 11.40 -0.88 -12.83
C GLU A 92 11.47 -0.80 -11.30
N ALA A 93 12.37 0.02 -10.76
CA ALA A 93 12.75 -0.06 -9.35
C ALA A 93 11.71 0.42 -8.32
N PHE A 94 10.72 1.19 -8.74
CA PHE A 94 9.67 1.72 -7.87
C PHE A 94 8.34 0.99 -8.11
N ALA A 95 8.40 -0.32 -8.33
CA ALA A 95 7.22 -1.07 -8.73
C ALA A 95 6.20 -1.16 -7.59
N SER A 96 5.29 -0.19 -7.57
CA SER A 96 4.03 -0.33 -6.84
C SER A 96 3.22 -1.45 -7.50
N GLY A 97 2.75 -2.39 -6.68
CA GLY A 97 1.88 -3.46 -7.11
C GLY A 97 0.70 -3.63 -6.16
N GLN A 98 -0.49 -3.83 -6.73
CA GLN A 98 -1.76 -3.93 -6.03
C GLN A 98 -2.39 -5.29 -6.30
N CYS A 99 -2.88 -5.99 -5.28
CA CYS A 99 -3.72 -7.18 -5.48
C CYS A 99 -5.18 -6.81 -5.26
N ILE A 100 -5.97 -6.83 -6.33
CA ILE A 100 -7.39 -6.45 -6.31
C ILE A 100 -8.20 -7.61 -6.87
N LYS A 101 -9.12 -8.15 -6.06
CA LYS A 101 -10.07 -9.22 -6.45
C LYS A 101 -9.38 -10.44 -7.10
N GLY A 102 -8.20 -10.81 -6.61
CA GLY A 102 -7.44 -11.95 -7.11
C GLY A 102 -6.62 -11.70 -8.37
N VAL A 103 -6.43 -10.43 -8.74
CA VAL A 103 -5.53 -10.01 -9.81
C VAL A 103 -4.45 -9.13 -9.23
N ILE A 104 -3.19 -9.46 -9.51
CA ILE A 104 -2.03 -8.62 -9.18
C ILE A 104 -1.82 -7.65 -10.34
N TYR A 105 -1.82 -6.35 -10.04
CA TYR A 105 -1.50 -5.27 -10.97
C TYR A 105 -0.16 -4.66 -10.59
N TYR A 106 0.70 -4.35 -11.56
CA TYR A 106 1.97 -3.66 -11.31
C TYR A 106 2.41 -2.86 -12.53
N LEU A 107 3.21 -1.81 -12.31
CA LEU A 107 3.80 -1.03 -13.40
C LEU A 107 5.01 -1.74 -14.00
N ALA A 108 5.11 -1.69 -15.32
CA ALA A 108 6.27 -2.18 -16.05
C ALA A 108 6.57 -1.29 -17.26
N CYS A 109 7.76 -1.45 -17.83
CA CYS A 109 8.10 -0.92 -19.14
C CYS A 109 7.91 -2.00 -20.20
N ASN A 110 7.09 -1.70 -21.22
CA ASN A 110 7.01 -2.50 -22.42
C ASN A 110 8.24 -2.19 -23.29
N ARG A 111 9.14 -3.17 -23.46
CA ARG A 111 10.40 -2.94 -24.19
C ARG A 111 10.25 -3.03 -25.71
N GLN A 112 9.04 -3.28 -26.23
CA GLN A 112 8.77 -3.19 -27.66
C GLN A 112 8.48 -1.74 -28.09
N GLY A 113 7.83 -0.94 -27.24
CA GLY A 113 7.51 0.47 -27.50
C GLY A 113 8.24 1.48 -26.61
N TYR A 114 8.91 1.01 -25.54
CA TYR A 114 9.47 1.82 -24.44
C TYR A 114 8.44 2.56 -23.57
N ASP A 115 7.16 2.20 -23.69
CA ASP A 115 6.08 2.81 -22.92
C ASP A 115 5.89 2.17 -21.54
N THR A 116 5.43 2.98 -20.58
CA THR A 116 4.90 2.49 -19.30
C THR A 116 3.57 1.77 -19.55
N VAL A 117 3.45 0.56 -19.01
CA VAL A 117 2.23 -0.26 -19.10
C VAL A 117 1.83 -0.75 -17.72
N VAL A 118 0.55 -1.08 -17.56
CA VAL A 118 0.06 -1.80 -16.40
C VAL A 118 0.02 -3.28 -16.76
N MET A 119 0.80 -4.10 -16.08
CA MET A 119 0.68 -5.55 -16.18
C MET A 119 -0.35 -6.03 -15.17
N SER A 120 -1.15 -7.02 -15.57
CA SER A 120 -2.00 -7.77 -14.67
C SER A 120 -1.61 -9.25 -14.69
N PHE A 121 -1.77 -9.91 -13.56
CA PHE A 121 -1.56 -11.33 -13.38
C PHE A 121 -2.75 -11.91 -12.61
N ASP A 122 -3.55 -12.73 -13.27
CA ASP A 122 -4.64 -13.44 -12.62
C ASP A 122 -4.04 -14.53 -11.72
N VAL A 123 -4.29 -14.42 -10.41
CA VAL A 123 -3.65 -15.29 -9.41
C VAL A 123 -4.08 -16.73 -9.62
N ARG A 124 -5.31 -16.98 -10.06
CA ARG A 124 -5.87 -18.32 -10.16
C ARG A 124 -5.33 -19.06 -11.38
N SER A 125 -5.57 -18.49 -12.55
CA SER A 125 -5.19 -19.03 -13.87
C SER A 125 -3.71 -18.84 -14.20
N GLU A 126 -3.02 -17.93 -13.49
CA GLU A 126 -1.61 -17.57 -13.70
C GLU A 126 -1.33 -16.99 -15.09
N ILE A 127 -2.32 -16.29 -15.64
CA ILE A 127 -2.24 -15.66 -16.95
C ILE A 127 -1.90 -14.17 -16.76
N PHE A 128 -0.97 -13.70 -17.57
CA PHE A 128 -0.62 -12.30 -17.65
C PHE A 128 -1.45 -11.61 -18.74
N HIS A 129 -1.85 -10.37 -18.49
CA HIS A 129 -2.34 -9.45 -19.51
C HIS A 129 -1.59 -8.12 -19.42
N MET A 130 -1.45 -7.44 -20.55
CA MET A 130 -0.90 -6.09 -20.63
C MET A 130 -2.07 -5.12 -20.85
N ILE A 131 -2.14 -4.09 -20.03
CA ILE A 131 -3.18 -3.07 -20.08
C ILE A 131 -2.49 -1.75 -20.43
N GLU A 132 -3.01 -1.09 -21.45
CA GLU A 132 -2.54 0.22 -21.86
C GLU A 132 -3.14 1.29 -20.92
N PRO A 133 -2.30 2.19 -20.36
CA PRO A 133 -2.80 3.31 -19.59
C PRO A 133 -3.43 4.37 -20.51
N PRO A 134 -4.27 5.27 -19.97
CA PRO A 134 -5.00 6.27 -20.77
C PRO A 134 -4.11 7.36 -21.36
N SER A 135 -2.98 7.67 -20.71
CA SER A 135 -2.04 8.74 -21.09
C SER A 135 -0.68 8.51 -20.39
N ARG A 136 0.14 9.56 -20.30
CA ARG A 136 1.31 9.57 -19.41
C ARG A 136 0.82 9.50 -17.97
N ILE A 137 0.99 8.33 -17.36
CA ILE A 137 0.74 8.13 -15.93
C ILE A 137 2.04 8.25 -15.16
N ARG A 138 1.95 8.60 -13.88
CA ARG A 138 3.09 8.53 -12.98
C ARG A 138 3.60 7.09 -12.88
N SER A 139 4.92 6.91 -13.04
CA SER A 139 5.54 5.57 -13.12
C SER A 139 5.92 4.98 -11.75
N ASP A 140 5.68 5.70 -10.66
CA ASP A 140 6.05 5.33 -9.29
C ASP A 140 4.85 4.87 -8.46
N MET A 141 3.62 5.00 -8.98
CA MET A 141 2.44 4.91 -8.15
C MET A 141 1.23 4.23 -8.79
N LEU A 142 0.84 3.10 -8.20
CA LEU A 142 -0.46 2.45 -8.35
C LEU A 142 -1.12 2.34 -6.98
N ILE A 143 -2.41 2.63 -6.91
CA ILE A 143 -3.21 2.54 -5.69
C ILE A 143 -4.52 1.81 -5.93
N THR A 144 -5.17 1.44 -4.84
CA THR A 144 -6.57 1.04 -4.84
C THR A 144 -7.45 2.24 -4.46
N TYR A 145 -8.39 2.61 -5.34
CA TYR A 145 -9.42 3.63 -5.09
C TYR A 145 -10.81 3.05 -5.31
N GLU A 146 -11.67 3.11 -4.29
CA GLU A 146 -13.04 2.53 -4.33
C GLU A 146 -13.08 1.07 -4.83
N GLY A 147 -12.08 0.28 -4.45
CA GLY A 147 -11.97 -1.13 -4.83
C GLY A 147 -11.59 -1.38 -6.30
N ARG A 148 -11.11 -0.35 -7.00
CA ARG A 148 -10.58 -0.42 -8.37
C ARG A 148 -9.12 -0.01 -8.40
N LEU A 149 -8.41 -0.46 -9.43
CA LEU A 149 -7.06 0.00 -9.70
C LEU A 149 -7.10 1.46 -10.13
N ALA A 150 -6.21 2.27 -9.57
CA ALA A 150 -6.07 3.66 -9.95
C ALA A 150 -4.61 4.12 -10.04
N CYS A 151 -4.38 5.12 -10.89
CA CYS A 151 -3.08 5.77 -11.08
C CYS A 151 -3.25 7.28 -11.25
N ILE A 152 -2.20 8.03 -10.91
CA ILE A 152 -2.19 9.49 -11.02
C ILE A 152 -1.68 9.89 -12.40
N ASP A 153 -2.32 10.89 -13.00
CA ASP A 153 -1.85 11.48 -14.26
C ASP A 153 -0.49 12.19 -14.07
N ALA A 154 0.44 12.01 -15.00
CA ALA A 154 1.78 12.59 -14.89
C ALA A 154 1.80 14.10 -15.16
N ASP A 155 0.86 14.60 -15.95
CA ASP A 155 0.79 16.00 -16.38
C ASP A 155 -0.25 16.79 -15.56
N ASN A 156 -1.12 16.11 -14.80
CA ASN A 156 -2.08 16.71 -13.87
C ASN A 156 -2.14 15.90 -12.55
N ASP A 157 -1.39 16.33 -11.53
CA ASP A 157 -1.31 15.67 -10.23
C ASP A 157 -2.61 15.67 -9.42
N LYS A 158 -3.66 16.33 -9.89
CA LYS A 158 -5.01 16.33 -9.31
C LYS A 158 -5.94 15.32 -9.99
N ARG A 159 -5.49 14.67 -11.06
CA ARG A 159 -6.30 13.72 -11.83
C ARG A 159 -5.94 12.29 -11.44
N LEU A 160 -6.96 11.54 -11.04
CA LEU A 160 -6.87 10.10 -10.82
C LEU A 160 -7.59 9.36 -11.94
N TRP A 161 -6.88 8.43 -12.58
CA TRP A 161 -7.43 7.49 -13.53
C TRP A 161 -7.85 6.21 -12.81
N ASN A 162 -9.07 5.74 -13.06
CA ASN A 162 -9.64 4.52 -12.53
C ASN A 162 -9.84 3.50 -13.65
N LEU A 163 -9.40 2.26 -13.44
CA LEU A 163 -9.60 1.17 -14.39
C LEU A 163 -11.05 0.68 -14.30
N GLU A 164 -11.82 0.88 -15.37
CA GLU A 164 -13.22 0.40 -15.46
C GLU A 164 -13.28 -1.02 -16.00
N ASN A 165 -12.46 -1.32 -16.99
CA ASN A 165 -12.44 -2.62 -17.64
C ASN A 165 -11.03 -2.93 -18.15
N ALA A 166 -10.40 -3.95 -17.56
CA ALA A 166 -9.06 -4.41 -17.91
C ALA A 166 -8.99 -4.92 -19.36
N ASP A 167 -9.96 -5.73 -19.78
CA ASP A 167 -9.95 -6.38 -21.11
C ASP A 167 -10.12 -5.39 -22.26
N LYS A 168 -10.90 -4.33 -22.03
CA LYS A 168 -11.16 -3.26 -23.01
C LYS A 168 -10.22 -2.08 -22.88
N HIS A 169 -9.23 -2.15 -21.97
CA HIS A 169 -8.31 -1.06 -21.65
C HIS A 169 -9.05 0.25 -21.35
N LYS A 170 -10.21 0.15 -20.70
CA LYS A 170 -11.12 1.28 -20.50
C LYS A 170 -10.84 1.93 -19.15
N TRP A 171 -10.53 3.22 -19.19
CA TRP A 171 -10.28 4.05 -18.03
C TRP A 171 -11.26 5.23 -17.99
N SER A 172 -11.59 5.67 -16.79
CA SER A 172 -12.22 6.97 -16.55
C SER A 172 -11.36 7.77 -15.58
N PHE A 173 -11.55 9.09 -15.56
CA PHE A 173 -10.82 9.96 -14.63
C PHE A 173 -11.76 10.74 -13.74
N GLN A 174 -11.22 11.14 -12.61
CA GLN A 174 -11.80 12.12 -11.71
C GLN A 174 -10.74 13.16 -11.36
N ASP A 175 -11.15 14.43 -11.40
CA ASP A 175 -10.31 15.55 -10.98
C ASP A 175 -10.64 15.90 -9.52
N PHE A 176 -9.59 16.16 -8.74
CA PHE A 176 -9.65 16.55 -7.33
C PHE A 176 -9.24 18.01 -7.15
N LEU A 177 -9.61 18.61 -6.02
CA LEU A 177 -9.28 20.01 -5.73
C LEU A 177 -7.80 20.17 -5.35
N LEU A 178 -7.29 19.22 -4.57
CA LEU A 178 -5.91 19.20 -4.08
C LEU A 178 -5.04 18.23 -4.91
N PRO A 179 -3.75 18.53 -5.06
CA PRO A 179 -2.77 17.58 -5.59
C PRO A 179 -2.82 16.26 -4.84
N LEU A 180 -2.90 15.14 -5.56
CA LEU A 180 -2.90 13.79 -4.98
C LEU A 180 -1.51 13.40 -4.48
N HIS A 181 -0.48 14.09 -4.95
CA HIS A 181 0.90 13.94 -4.53
C HIS A 181 1.38 15.28 -3.95
N GLU A 182 1.04 15.55 -2.69
CA GLU A 182 1.33 16.83 -2.05
C GLU A 182 2.52 16.77 -1.07
N TRP A 183 3.38 17.77 -1.21
CA TRP A 183 4.53 18.07 -0.36
C TRP A 183 4.03 18.96 0.77
N ILE A 184 3.76 18.41 1.97
CA ILE A 184 3.28 19.24 3.07
C ILE A 184 4.46 19.73 3.91
N VAL A 185 4.71 21.04 3.87
CA VAL A 185 5.67 21.69 4.76
C VAL A 185 5.03 21.82 6.14
N SER A 186 5.67 21.25 7.17
CA SER A 186 5.28 21.48 8.56
C SER A 186 6.41 22.21 9.30
N GLY A 187 6.30 23.54 9.39
CA GLY A 187 7.30 24.37 10.07
C GLY A 187 8.59 24.54 9.28
N GLU A 188 9.75 24.37 9.93
CA GLU A 188 11.08 24.49 9.31
C GLU A 188 11.54 23.20 8.60
N ASP A 189 10.83 22.08 8.80
CA ASP A 189 11.14 20.78 8.20
C ASP A 189 10.17 20.41 7.07
N PHE A 190 10.72 19.96 5.94
CA PHE A 190 9.95 19.43 4.82
C PHE A 190 9.55 17.97 5.10
N VAL A 191 8.26 17.71 5.30
CA VAL A 191 7.75 16.35 5.49
C VAL A 191 7.01 15.90 4.23
N PHE A 192 7.59 14.95 3.50
CA PHE A 192 6.93 14.38 2.33
C PHE A 192 5.87 13.39 2.78
N PHE A 193 4.66 13.48 2.19
CA PHE A 193 3.61 12.51 2.40
C PHE A 193 3.38 11.74 1.11
N GLU A 194 3.53 10.43 1.19
CA GLU A 194 3.20 9.52 0.11
C GLU A 194 1.77 9.05 0.28
N LEU A 195 0.96 9.27 -0.77
CA LEU A 195 -0.31 8.58 -0.89
C LEU A 195 -0.03 7.07 -1.03
N GLN A 196 -0.73 6.26 -0.24
CA GLN A 196 -0.57 4.79 -0.26
C GLN A 196 -1.81 4.08 -0.77
N GLY A 197 -2.97 4.75 -0.73
CA GLY A 197 -4.23 4.15 -1.12
C GLY A 197 -5.43 4.94 -0.63
N SER A 198 -6.55 4.24 -0.50
CA SER A 198 -7.77 4.82 0.05
C SER A 198 -8.49 3.86 0.99
N THR A 199 -9.31 4.41 1.87
CA THR A 199 -10.23 3.65 2.71
C THR A 199 -11.42 3.16 1.87
N HIS A 200 -12.22 2.23 2.41
CA HIS A 200 -13.49 1.84 1.78
C HIS A 200 -14.46 3.03 1.65
N ALA A 201 -14.33 4.04 2.50
CA ALA A 201 -15.09 5.26 2.40
C ALA A 201 -14.59 6.18 1.27
N GLY A 202 -13.46 5.90 0.61
CA GLY A 202 -12.88 6.75 -0.43
C GLY A 202 -12.02 7.89 0.11
N GLU A 203 -11.65 7.86 1.41
CA GLU A 203 -10.65 8.78 1.97
C GLU A 203 -9.25 8.34 1.54
N PHE A 204 -8.44 9.27 1.05
CA PHE A 204 -7.04 9.02 0.71
C PHE A 204 -6.17 8.86 1.96
N ILE A 205 -5.22 7.91 1.91
CA ILE A 205 -4.32 7.55 3.01
C ILE A 205 -2.92 8.04 2.69
N TYR A 206 -2.39 8.97 3.48
CA TYR A 206 -1.06 9.54 3.32
C TYR A 206 -0.14 9.14 4.48
N ILE A 207 1.09 8.72 4.15
CA ILE A 207 2.12 8.31 5.11
C ILE A 207 3.38 9.17 4.93
N PRO A 208 4.00 9.68 6.01
CA PRO A 208 5.21 10.49 5.91
C PRO A 208 6.43 9.67 5.48
N SER A 209 7.18 10.14 4.50
CA SER A 209 8.22 9.34 3.81
C SER A 209 9.55 9.20 4.56
N PHE A 210 9.86 10.03 5.57
CA PHE A 210 11.23 10.04 6.15
C PHE A 210 11.32 10.34 7.65
N HIS A 211 10.20 10.43 8.36
CA HIS A 211 10.21 10.65 9.81
C HIS A 211 9.80 9.39 10.57
N LYS A 212 10.37 9.22 11.78
CA LYS A 212 9.86 8.32 12.83
C LYS A 212 8.50 8.79 13.40
N SER A 213 7.68 9.39 12.54
CA SER A 213 6.35 9.89 12.84
C SER A 213 5.40 8.71 12.96
N SER A 214 4.52 8.76 13.97
CA SER A 214 3.53 7.71 14.25
C SER A 214 2.12 8.11 13.80
N TYR A 215 2.00 8.90 12.73
CA TYR A 215 0.69 9.39 12.28
C TYR A 215 0.46 9.16 10.78
N ILE A 216 -0.81 8.98 10.45
CA ILE A 216 -1.34 8.75 9.09
C ILE A 216 -2.35 9.87 8.86
N ILE A 217 -2.32 10.49 7.68
CA ILE A 217 -3.31 11.50 7.31
C ILE A 217 -4.39 10.84 6.47
N LEU A 218 -5.65 11.04 6.86
CA LEU A 218 -6.81 10.66 6.08
C LEU A 218 -7.41 11.94 5.47
N TYR A 219 -7.56 11.95 4.15
CA TYR A 219 -8.13 13.07 3.43
C TYR A 219 -9.39 12.61 2.70
N ASP A 220 -10.54 13.20 3.02
CA ASP A 220 -11.76 12.95 2.24
C ASP A 220 -11.79 13.91 1.05
N PRO A 221 -11.58 13.43 -0.18
CA PRO A 221 -11.59 14.30 -1.36
C PRO A 221 -12.95 14.96 -1.64
N ARG A 222 -14.04 14.43 -1.07
CA ARG A 222 -15.40 14.95 -1.25
C ARG A 222 -15.77 16.04 -0.25
N SER A 223 -14.91 16.26 0.74
CA SER A 223 -15.03 17.35 1.69
C SER A 223 -13.81 18.24 1.61
N THR A 224 -13.92 19.52 1.97
CA THR A 224 -12.72 20.38 2.12
C THR A 224 -11.95 20.07 3.41
N GLY A 225 -12.36 19.07 4.19
CA GLY A 225 -11.79 18.72 5.49
C GLY A 225 -10.72 17.63 5.39
N GLN A 226 -9.58 17.88 6.03
CA GLN A 226 -8.58 16.85 6.32
C GLN A 226 -8.82 16.30 7.73
N ARG A 227 -8.69 14.99 7.92
CA ARG A 227 -8.77 14.35 9.23
C ARG A 227 -7.44 13.67 9.55
N VAL A 228 -6.68 14.25 10.48
CA VAL A 228 -5.43 13.65 10.96
C VAL A 228 -5.77 12.60 12.01
N THR A 229 -5.25 11.38 11.86
CA THR A 229 -5.41 10.31 12.85
C THR A 229 -4.05 9.91 13.41
N TYR A 230 -3.93 9.85 14.73
CA TYR A 230 -2.70 9.44 15.43
C TYR A 230 -2.70 7.94 15.68
N GLY A 231 -1.66 7.23 15.23
CA GLY A 231 -1.47 5.80 15.49
C GLY A 231 -0.46 5.59 16.62
N THR A 232 -0.90 5.41 17.87
CA THR A 232 0.03 5.09 18.97
C THR A 232 0.43 3.62 18.93
N ARG A 233 1.70 3.29 18.67
CA ARG A 233 2.28 2.02 19.15
C ARG A 233 2.64 2.20 20.63
N ARG A 234 2.00 1.44 21.52
CA ARG A 234 2.53 1.22 22.88
C ARG A 234 3.83 0.44 22.74
N LEU A 235 4.96 1.15 22.78
CA LEU A 235 6.23 0.54 23.15
C LEU A 235 6.14 0.22 24.65
N HIS A 236 6.03 -1.07 24.99
CA HIS A 236 6.42 -1.51 26.32
C HIS A 236 7.93 -1.29 26.44
N ARG A 237 8.33 -0.16 27.02
CA ARG A 237 9.65 0.01 27.64
C ARG A 237 9.54 0.99 28.79
N SER A 238 10.07 0.53 29.92
CA SER A 238 10.22 1.24 31.18
C SER A 238 10.85 2.62 31.01
N GLY A 239 10.28 3.61 31.71
CA GLY A 239 11.03 4.76 32.22
C GLY A 239 11.01 6.03 31.37
N LYS A 240 10.43 7.06 31.99
CA LYS A 240 10.49 8.51 31.72
C LYS A 240 9.45 9.07 30.72
N LYS A 241 8.44 9.73 31.33
CA LYS A 241 7.52 10.68 30.71
C LYS A 241 8.28 11.95 30.33
N ASN A 242 8.09 12.43 29.11
CA ASN A 242 8.14 13.84 28.78
C ASN A 242 6.88 14.15 27.97
N GLU A 243 6.00 14.97 28.53
CA GLU A 243 4.87 15.56 27.82
C GLU A 243 5.39 16.67 26.91
N ILE A 244 4.99 16.66 25.64
CA ILE A 244 5.22 17.78 24.71
C ILE A 244 3.87 18.12 24.10
N THR A 245 3.31 19.25 24.51
CA THR A 245 2.22 19.95 23.83
C THR A 245 2.81 20.92 22.79
N PRO A 246 2.44 20.84 21.50
CA PRO A 246 2.76 21.88 20.54
C PRO A 246 1.62 22.91 20.45
N SER A 247 1.99 24.18 20.63
CA SER A 247 1.18 25.36 20.34
C SER A 247 1.11 25.60 18.82
N CYS A 248 -0.03 26.13 18.38
CA CYS A 248 -0.33 26.43 16.97
C CYS A 248 -0.40 27.95 16.77
N PRO A 249 0.20 28.51 15.70
CA PRO A 249 -0.38 29.70 15.10
C PRO A 249 -0.47 29.62 13.57
N SER A 250 -1.71 29.57 13.07
CA SER A 250 -2.34 30.55 12.16
C SER A 250 -3.12 29.96 10.97
N ARG A 251 -4.45 30.10 11.12
CA ARG A 251 -5.53 30.29 10.12
C ARG A 251 -5.55 29.42 8.84
N ALA A 252 -6.27 28.31 8.92
CA ALA A 252 -7.47 28.06 8.10
C ALA A 252 -8.39 27.03 8.80
N LEU A 253 -9.64 27.45 9.07
CA LEU A 253 -10.81 26.69 9.50
C LEU A 253 -10.64 25.76 10.73
N THR A 254 -11.13 26.26 11.87
CA THR A 254 -11.27 25.58 13.15
C THR A 254 -12.08 24.27 13.03
N PRO A 255 -11.56 23.12 13.50
CA PRO A 255 -12.38 21.95 13.76
C PRO A 255 -13.37 22.25 14.89
N LYS A 256 -14.67 22.05 14.65
CA LYS A 256 -15.67 22.01 15.72
C LYS A 256 -15.39 20.80 16.61
N ILE A 257 -14.94 21.05 17.84
CA ILE A 257 -14.89 20.06 18.90
C ILE A 257 -16.34 19.90 19.41
N ILE A 258 -17.00 18.79 19.08
CA ILE A 258 -18.20 18.36 19.80
C ILE A 258 -17.70 17.59 21.02
N GLY A 259 -17.52 18.31 22.13
CA GLY A 259 -17.22 17.72 23.43
C GLY A 259 -18.49 17.07 23.98
N GLY A 260 -18.53 15.74 23.99
CA GLY A 260 -19.48 14.98 24.81
C GLY A 260 -18.83 14.70 26.16
N GLU A 261 -19.30 15.40 27.20
CA GLU A 261 -19.07 15.01 28.58
C GLU A 261 -19.69 13.63 28.83
N HIS A 262 -18.92 12.69 29.39
CA HIS A 262 -19.50 11.57 30.12
C HIS A 262 -19.10 11.70 31.59
N THR A 263 -20.11 12.07 32.38
CA THR A 263 -20.20 12.01 33.82
C THR A 263 -19.82 10.62 34.34
N LEU A 264 -18.88 10.55 35.29
CA LEU A 264 -18.78 9.42 36.22
C LEU A 264 -19.26 9.91 37.59
N LEU A 265 -20.48 9.53 37.95
CA LEU A 265 -20.95 9.53 39.33
C LEU A 265 -20.30 8.36 40.05
N TYR A 266 -19.54 8.61 41.12
CA TYR A 266 -19.38 7.65 42.21
C TYR A 266 -19.25 8.39 43.54
N SER A 267 -20.19 8.08 44.44
CA SER A 267 -20.27 8.51 45.84
C SER A 267 -19.25 7.73 46.68
N PRO A 268 -18.66 8.31 47.74
CA PRO A 268 -17.83 7.58 48.67
C PRO A 268 -18.67 7.00 49.82
N ASP A 269 -18.73 5.67 49.92
CA ASP A 269 -19.07 5.01 51.17
C ASP A 269 -17.86 4.17 51.61
N SER A 270 -17.28 4.57 52.74
CA SER A 270 -16.49 3.75 53.66
C SER A 270 -17.36 2.60 54.22
N PRO A 271 -16.80 1.42 54.59
CA PRO A 271 -16.14 1.32 55.90
C PRO A 271 -14.97 0.31 56.02
N GLU A 272 -14.16 0.57 57.05
CA GLU A 272 -13.56 -0.34 58.05
C GLU A 272 -12.62 -1.52 57.67
N HIS A 273 -11.37 -1.36 58.13
CA HIS A 273 -10.71 -2.15 59.18
C HIS A 273 -10.79 -3.71 59.27
N PHE A 274 -9.57 -4.28 59.28
CA PHE A 274 -9.02 -5.37 60.13
C PHE A 274 -9.18 -6.87 59.77
N LEU A 275 -8.08 -7.59 60.10
CA LEU A 275 -7.80 -9.04 60.18
C LEU A 275 -7.39 -9.69 58.84
N ASN A 276 -6.22 -10.33 58.66
CA ASN A 276 -5.15 -10.83 59.53
C ASN A 276 -3.80 -10.72 58.78
#